data_AF-A0A8C6P158-F1
#
_entry.id   AF-A0A8C6P158-F1
#
_cell.length_a   1.000
_cell.length_b   1.000
_cell.length_c   1.000
_cell.angle_alpha   90.00
_cell.angle_beta   90.00
_cell.angle_gamma   90.00
#
_symmetry.space_group_name_H-M   'P 1'
#
loop_
_entity.id
_entity.type
_entity.pdbx_description
1 polymer ?
#
loop_
_entity_poly.entity_id
_entity_poly.type
_entity_poly.pdbx_seq_one_letter_code
_entity_poly.pdbx_strand_id
1 'polypeptide(L)'
;MVASCCWLCFSSKSASNYRVKHAKTCAISLAPAVSTSHGVEALSHGFSSIPPGSDLIPPGACKSLNSTVIYANNEVNLSEVDIYGFDYDYTLAQYSSTLNTLIYNTARSFLVEHFKYPKDIGKYDYIPNFAVRGLHYDIQKGLLMKIDAFHYIEPGTVYRGLSPVPDEEVLQLYGGTFHVPLQQDSGFYGKGPKVKQFMDIFSIPEMTLLAVANDFFNTNDIDYDPVHLFKDVSEAIGMVHLKGFMYKWVMQDLDKFILRAKETDSVLHRLVGHGKKLFLITNSPFSFVDKGMTHMVGQNWRDFFDVVIVQADKPHFFTDCIKPFRRLDGNGDLQWEKINSLDKGQIYKQGNLFDFLRLTGWRGSKVLYFGDHLYSDLADLMLRHGWRTAAIVPELDHETKVVSAHQYAVTLTWLQALTGLMERLQVHRDPRSKKVFDEWQKEREELRVMTKNLFNPQFGSIFRTCHNPTYFSRRLSRFSDIYMASLSCLLNYDLSYTFYPRRTPLQHEAPLWMDQLCTGCMKTPHLEDMSHIR
;
A
#
# COMPACT_ATOMS: atom_id res chain seq x y z
N MET A 1 -22.08 -28.42 -22.85
CA MET A 1 -22.98 -27.51 -23.59
C MET A 1 -24.27 -27.38 -22.81
N VAL A 2 -24.57 -26.13 -22.45
CA VAL A 2 -25.89 -25.54 -22.15
C VAL A 2 -26.79 -26.19 -21.09
N ALA A 3 -27.06 -25.36 -20.09
CA ALA A 3 -27.93 -25.54 -18.93
C ALA A 3 -29.38 -25.92 -19.28
N SER A 4 -29.97 -26.72 -18.40
CA SER A 4 -31.43 -26.86 -18.25
C SER A 4 -31.79 -26.85 -16.77
N CYS A 5 -32.79 -26.04 -16.46
CA CYS A 5 -33.79 -26.17 -15.40
C CYS A 5 -33.35 -26.52 -13.97
N CYS A 6 -33.70 -25.63 -13.03
CA CYS A 6 -34.65 -26.03 -11.98
C CYS A 6 -35.34 -24.79 -11.38
N TRP A 7 -36.58 -24.58 -11.84
CA TRP A 7 -37.65 -23.84 -11.17
C TRP A 7 -38.38 -24.83 -10.27
N LEU A 8 -38.45 -24.58 -8.97
CA LEU A 8 -39.29 -25.24 -7.96
C LEU A 8 -39.27 -24.28 -6.75
N CYS A 9 -40.32 -23.95 -6.02
CA CYS A 9 -41.75 -24.25 -6.04
C CYS A 9 -42.33 -23.38 -4.91
N PHE A 10 -43.41 -22.62 -5.11
CA PHE A 10 -44.25 -22.19 -3.97
C PHE A 10 -45.71 -22.26 -4.36
N SER A 11 -46.38 -23.31 -3.86
CA SER A 11 -47.81 -23.54 -3.95
C SER A 11 -48.54 -22.79 -2.84
N SER A 12 -49.65 -22.16 -3.22
CA SER A 12 -50.67 -21.54 -2.39
C SER A 12 -51.32 -22.51 -1.39
N LYS A 13 -51.60 -22.05 -0.15
CA LYS A 13 -52.98 -21.97 0.42
C LYS A 13 -53.03 -21.46 1.87
N SER A 14 -54.13 -20.75 2.11
CA SER A 14 -54.82 -20.44 3.37
C SER A 14 -54.46 -19.14 4.10
N ALA A 15 -55.50 -18.32 4.19
CA ALA A 15 -55.60 -17.08 4.94
C ALA A 15 -56.13 -17.37 6.35
N SER A 16 -55.58 -16.71 7.37
CA SER A 16 -56.35 -16.05 8.43
C SER A 16 -55.43 -15.45 9.49
N ASN A 17 -55.65 -14.17 9.78
CA ASN A 17 -55.44 -13.49 11.06
C ASN A 17 -54.05 -13.51 11.69
N TYR A 18 -53.23 -12.47 11.46
CA TYR A 18 -52.48 -11.80 12.54
C TYR A 18 -52.29 -10.32 12.21
N ARG A 19 -52.79 -9.45 13.10
CA ARG A 19 -52.59 -7.99 13.09
C ARG A 19 -51.10 -7.67 13.27
N VAL A 20 -50.47 -7.03 12.29
CA VAL A 20 -49.13 -6.45 12.41
C VAL A 20 -49.25 -4.93 12.47
N LYS A 21 -48.83 -4.35 13.60
CA LYS A 21 -48.68 -2.91 13.82
C LYS A 21 -47.50 -2.39 12.99
N HIS A 22 -47.76 -1.32 12.24
CA HIS A 22 -46.86 -0.36 11.60
C HIS A 22 -45.35 -0.65 11.54
N ALA A 23 -44.88 -1.01 10.34
CA ALA A 23 -43.55 -0.64 9.85
C ALA A 23 -43.75 0.20 8.58
N LYS A 24 -43.47 1.51 8.65
CA LYS A 24 -43.41 2.39 7.47
C LYS A 24 -42.04 2.21 6.82
N THR A 25 -41.95 1.35 5.82
CA THR A 25 -40.80 1.28 4.91
C THR A 25 -41.10 2.24 3.75
N CYS A 26 -40.39 3.37 3.68
CA CYS A 26 -40.48 4.27 2.55
C CYS A 26 -39.63 3.69 1.41
N ALA A 27 -40.25 2.86 0.57
CA ALA A 27 -39.69 2.48 -0.71
C ALA A 27 -39.71 3.72 -1.62
N ILE A 28 -38.55 4.23 -1.99
CA ILE A 28 -38.41 5.29 -2.99
C ILE A 28 -38.75 4.68 -4.36
N SER A 29 -40.03 4.72 -4.70
CA SER A 29 -40.54 4.54 -6.06
C SER A 29 -40.40 5.87 -6.78
N LEU A 30 -39.30 6.06 -7.52
CA LEU A 30 -39.18 7.15 -8.49
C LEU A 30 -39.62 6.65 -9.87
N ALA A 31 -40.91 6.76 -10.15
CA ALA A 31 -41.44 6.77 -11.51
C ALA A 31 -41.14 8.15 -12.16
N PRO A 32 -41.03 8.24 -13.50
CA PRO A 32 -40.59 9.46 -14.16
C PRO A 32 -41.74 10.48 -14.20
N ALA A 33 -41.70 11.50 -13.35
CA ALA A 33 -42.64 12.61 -13.41
C ALA A 33 -42.21 13.60 -14.49
N VAL A 34 -43.07 13.69 -15.50
CA VAL A 34 -43.01 14.56 -16.67
C VAL A 34 -42.99 16.05 -16.28
N SER A 35 -42.18 16.80 -17.03
CA SER A 35 -42.11 18.27 -17.17
C SER A 35 -43.14 19.11 -16.42
N THR A 36 -42.68 19.98 -15.51
CA THR A 36 -43.17 21.36 -15.30
C THR A 36 -42.32 22.04 -14.23
N SER A 37 -42.26 23.37 -14.29
CA SER A 37 -41.45 24.31 -13.48
C SER A 37 -41.70 24.29 -11.96
N HIS A 38 -42.40 23.30 -11.42
CA HIS A 38 -42.74 23.16 -9.99
C HIS A 38 -41.81 22.19 -9.22
N GLY A 39 -40.89 21.49 -9.90
CA GLY A 39 -39.94 20.58 -9.25
C GLY A 39 -38.84 21.27 -8.40
N VAL A 40 -38.56 22.55 -8.66
CA VAL A 40 -37.45 23.28 -8.01
C VAL A 40 -37.83 23.80 -6.62
N GLU A 41 -39.12 24.10 -6.37
CA GLU A 41 -39.58 24.54 -5.04
C GLU A 41 -39.73 23.37 -4.05
N ALA A 42 -40.07 22.18 -4.52
CA ALA A 42 -40.11 20.97 -3.70
C ALA A 42 -38.72 20.54 -3.21
N LEU A 43 -37.66 20.86 -3.97
CA LEU A 43 -36.28 20.57 -3.58
C LEU A 43 -35.71 21.59 -2.55
N SER A 44 -36.26 22.80 -2.45
CA SER A 44 -35.72 23.83 -1.54
C SER A 44 -36.36 23.84 -0.14
N HIS A 45 -37.56 23.30 0.03
CA HIS A 45 -38.29 23.35 1.31
C HIS A 45 -38.25 22.05 2.13
N GLY A 46 -37.55 21.00 1.67
CA GLY A 46 -37.47 19.69 2.33
C GLY A 46 -36.20 19.39 3.14
N PHE A 47 -35.20 20.30 3.19
CA PHE A 47 -33.88 20.02 3.77
C PHE A 47 -33.62 20.66 5.14
N SER A 48 -34.64 20.87 5.97
CA SER A 48 -34.46 21.33 7.36
C SER A 48 -34.32 20.20 8.39
N SER A 49 -34.31 18.94 7.96
CA SER A 49 -34.04 17.79 8.83
C SER A 49 -33.32 16.68 8.07
N ILE A 50 -32.00 16.72 8.08
CA ILE A 50 -31.13 15.63 7.62
C ILE A 50 -31.35 14.44 8.58
N PRO A 51 -31.76 13.25 8.11
CA PRO A 51 -31.75 12.06 8.96
C PRO A 51 -30.29 11.76 9.36
N PRO A 52 -30.01 11.32 10.59
CA PRO A 52 -28.65 10.98 11.00
C PRO A 52 -28.03 10.02 9.97
N GLY A 53 -26.78 10.25 9.58
CA GLY A 53 -26.08 9.50 8.51
C GLY A 53 -25.97 7.98 8.71
N SER A 54 -26.59 7.43 9.76
CA SER A 54 -26.79 6.01 10.03
C SER A 54 -27.69 5.30 9.02
N ASP A 55 -28.60 6.01 8.33
CA ASP A 55 -29.58 5.37 7.43
C ASP A 55 -29.07 5.19 5.99
N LEU A 56 -27.91 5.78 5.63
CA LEU A 56 -27.29 5.71 4.30
C LEU A 56 -26.24 4.59 4.19
N ILE A 57 -25.80 4.02 5.30
CA ILE A 57 -24.74 3.02 5.36
C ILE A 57 -25.38 1.67 5.70
N PRO A 58 -25.23 0.63 4.86
CA PRO A 58 -25.72 -0.70 5.19
C PRO A 58 -25.17 -1.16 6.55
N PRO A 59 -26.00 -1.69 7.47
CA PRO A 59 -25.54 -2.20 8.75
C PRO A 59 -24.43 -3.24 8.55
N GLY A 60 -23.24 -2.98 9.09
CA GLY A 60 -22.09 -3.90 9.03
C GLY A 60 -21.09 -3.68 7.90
N ALA A 61 -21.32 -2.77 6.94
CA ALA A 61 -20.37 -2.48 5.87
C ALA A 61 -18.97 -2.08 6.42
N CYS A 62 -18.95 -1.23 7.46
CA CYS A 62 -17.72 -0.80 8.14
C CYS A 62 -17.07 -1.86 9.04
N LYS A 63 -17.77 -2.96 9.39
CA LYS A 63 -17.23 -4.02 10.27
C LYS A 63 -16.47 -5.12 9.51
N SER A 64 -16.45 -5.07 8.17
CA SER A 64 -15.88 -6.10 7.31
C SER A 64 -14.41 -5.87 6.92
N LEU A 65 -13.87 -4.67 7.17
CA LEU A 65 -12.49 -4.30 6.86
C LEU A 65 -11.64 -4.38 8.13
N ASN A 66 -10.63 -5.25 8.11
CA ASN A 66 -9.71 -5.45 9.22
C ASN A 66 -8.27 -5.46 8.67
N SER A 67 -7.32 -4.95 9.45
CA SER A 67 -5.90 -4.93 9.08
C SER A 67 -5.25 -6.31 9.05
N THR A 68 -5.94 -7.35 9.54
CA THR A 68 -5.49 -8.74 9.50
C THR A 68 -5.95 -9.50 8.23
N VAL A 69 -6.62 -8.81 7.31
CA VAL A 69 -7.14 -9.39 6.06
C VAL A 69 -6.06 -9.37 4.97
N ILE A 70 -6.07 -10.42 4.13
CA ILE A 70 -5.28 -10.49 2.90
C ILE A 70 -6.19 -10.06 1.75
N TYR A 71 -5.73 -9.07 0.98
CA TYR A 71 -6.47 -8.51 -0.15
C TYR A 71 -5.93 -9.10 -1.46
N ALA A 72 -6.83 -9.40 -2.39
CA ALA A 72 -6.51 -10.11 -3.62
C ALA A 72 -6.70 -9.23 -4.85
N ASN A 73 -5.64 -9.09 -5.65
CA ASN A 73 -5.69 -8.51 -6.99
C ASN A 73 -5.94 -9.59 -8.06
N ASN A 74 -5.41 -10.80 -7.82
CA ASN A 74 -5.64 -11.99 -8.63
C ASN A 74 -6.08 -13.16 -7.76
N GLU A 75 -6.59 -14.21 -8.40
CA GLU A 75 -6.94 -15.44 -7.71
C GLU A 75 -5.67 -16.16 -7.21
N VAL A 76 -5.64 -16.57 -5.95
CA VAL A 76 -4.52 -17.33 -5.36
C VAL A 76 -5.06 -18.45 -4.48
N ASN A 77 -4.86 -19.69 -4.91
CA ASN A 77 -5.18 -20.87 -4.13
C ASN A 77 -3.93 -21.33 -3.35
N LEU A 78 -3.95 -21.22 -2.03
CA LEU A 78 -2.80 -21.60 -1.19
C LEU A 78 -2.49 -23.10 -1.23
N SER A 79 -3.46 -23.95 -1.59
CA SER A 79 -3.22 -25.39 -1.70
C SER A 79 -2.28 -25.75 -2.86
N GLU A 80 -2.21 -24.89 -3.88
CA GLU A 80 -1.36 -25.07 -5.06
C GLU A 80 0.07 -24.54 -4.83
N VAL A 81 0.29 -23.79 -3.75
CA VAL A 81 1.61 -23.22 -3.41
C VAL A 81 2.39 -24.22 -2.58
N ASP A 82 3.51 -24.70 -3.12
CA ASP A 82 4.40 -25.66 -2.45
C ASP A 82 5.63 -24.97 -1.84
N ILE A 83 6.01 -23.81 -2.40
CA ILE A 83 7.24 -23.10 -2.06
C ILE A 83 6.94 -21.64 -1.70
N TYR A 84 7.43 -21.22 -0.54
CA TYR A 84 7.26 -19.86 0.00
C TYR A 84 8.61 -19.17 0.10
N GLY A 85 8.75 -18.06 -0.61
CA GLY A 85 9.95 -17.25 -0.58
C GLY A 85 9.74 -15.93 0.14
N PHE A 86 10.76 -15.42 0.82
CA PHE A 86 10.66 -14.20 1.59
C PHE A 86 11.82 -13.26 1.29
N ASP A 87 11.54 -11.97 1.28
CA ASP A 87 12.52 -10.96 1.67
C ASP A 87 12.67 -10.92 3.20
N TYR A 88 13.75 -10.29 3.69
CA TYR A 88 14.02 -10.13 5.10
C TYR A 88 13.50 -8.80 5.66
N ASP A 89 14.12 -7.68 5.26
CA ASP A 89 13.84 -6.34 5.77
C ASP A 89 12.40 -5.93 5.41
N TYR A 90 11.62 -5.41 6.38
CA TYR A 90 10.19 -5.07 6.26
C TYR A 90 9.22 -6.18 5.80
N THR A 91 9.71 -7.38 5.50
CA THR A 91 8.91 -8.55 5.15
C THR A 91 8.83 -9.55 6.31
N LEU A 92 9.94 -10.21 6.66
CA LEU A 92 10.03 -11.05 7.85
C LEU A 92 10.27 -10.21 9.12
N ALA A 93 11.17 -9.23 9.03
CA ALA A 93 11.52 -8.33 10.11
C ALA A 93 10.89 -6.95 9.86
N GLN A 94 9.76 -6.66 10.52
CA GLN A 94 9.14 -5.34 10.45
C GLN A 94 9.80 -4.39 11.46
N TYR A 95 10.20 -3.19 11.04
CA TYR A 95 10.92 -2.26 11.91
C TYR A 95 10.03 -1.19 12.54
N SER A 96 10.41 -0.72 13.74
CA SER A 96 9.75 0.40 14.40
C SER A 96 10.08 1.73 13.74
N SER A 97 9.12 2.68 13.77
CA SER A 97 9.26 4.01 13.16
C SER A 97 10.41 4.83 13.74
N THR A 98 10.92 4.47 14.92
CA THR A 98 12.13 5.05 15.53
C THR A 98 13.33 5.00 14.57
N LEU A 99 13.40 3.98 13.71
CA LEU A 99 14.47 3.83 12.74
C LEU A 99 14.53 5.00 11.75
N ASN A 100 13.37 5.52 11.33
CA ASN A 100 13.29 6.67 10.40
C ASN A 100 13.95 7.92 11.01
N THR A 101 13.73 8.17 12.30
CA THR A 101 14.35 9.29 13.02
C THR A 101 15.87 9.15 13.09
N LEU A 102 16.38 7.94 13.34
CA LEU A 102 17.83 7.71 13.39
C LEU A 102 18.49 7.86 12.02
N ILE A 103 17.85 7.35 10.96
CA ILE A 103 18.31 7.51 9.58
C ILE A 103 18.37 9.00 9.23
N TYR A 104 17.27 9.72 9.47
CA TYR A 104 17.18 11.16 9.21
C TYR A 104 18.27 11.95 9.96
N ASN A 105 18.37 11.76 11.28
CA ASN A 105 19.31 12.52 12.11
C ASN A 105 20.76 12.29 11.67
N THR A 106 21.11 11.03 11.35
CA THR A 106 22.46 10.68 10.91
C THR A 106 22.77 11.23 9.52
N ALA A 107 21.84 11.13 8.58
CA ALA A 107 21.99 11.72 7.25
C ALA A 107 22.12 13.25 7.32
N ARG A 108 21.33 13.92 8.18
CA ARG A 108 21.46 15.36 8.46
C ARG A 108 22.85 15.72 8.99
N SER A 109 23.41 14.92 9.91
CA SER A 109 24.79 15.12 10.36
C SER A 109 25.81 14.95 9.23
N PHE A 110 25.62 13.98 8.33
CA PHE A 110 26.49 13.82 7.16
C PHE A 110 26.42 15.01 6.20
N LEU A 111 25.25 15.63 5.99
CA LEU A 111 25.15 16.86 5.21
C LEU A 111 26.05 17.98 5.77
N VAL A 112 26.07 18.15 7.09
CA VAL A 112 26.93 19.15 7.75
C VAL A 112 28.40 18.77 7.69
N GLU A 113 28.74 17.52 8.03
CA GLU A 113 30.11 17.05 8.19
C GLU A 113 30.84 16.84 6.86
N HIS A 114 30.17 16.24 5.88
CA HIS A 114 30.75 15.82 4.61
C HIS A 114 30.44 16.80 3.47
N PHE A 115 29.19 17.26 3.37
CA PHE A 115 28.72 18.15 2.29
C PHE A 115 28.77 19.64 2.67
N LYS A 116 29.19 19.96 3.91
CA LYS A 116 29.40 21.32 4.41
C LYS A 116 28.15 22.19 4.39
N TYR A 117 26.98 21.58 4.58
CA TYR A 117 25.73 22.32 4.78
C TYR A 117 25.84 23.22 6.03
N PRO A 118 25.17 24.39 6.05
CA PRO A 118 25.18 25.26 7.21
C PRO A 118 24.74 24.54 8.47
N LYS A 119 25.48 24.71 9.57
CA LYS A 119 25.24 23.99 10.84
C LYS A 119 23.84 24.20 11.42
N ASP A 120 23.20 25.32 11.06
CA ASP A 120 21.85 25.67 11.50
C ASP A 120 20.77 24.70 11.00
N ILE A 121 21.03 23.92 9.94
CA ILE A 121 20.12 22.83 9.52
C ILE A 121 19.92 21.79 10.65
N GLY A 122 20.88 21.69 11.57
CA GLY A 122 20.80 20.84 12.76
C GLY A 122 19.64 21.18 13.71
N LYS A 123 18.99 22.33 13.54
CA LYS A 123 17.78 22.73 14.32
C LYS A 123 16.51 22.02 13.84
N TYR A 124 16.50 21.43 12.64
CA TYR A 124 15.30 20.83 12.06
C TYR A 124 15.21 19.34 12.39
N ASP A 125 14.41 19.01 13.40
CA ASP A 125 14.16 17.61 13.79
C ASP A 125 13.37 16.84 12.72
N TYR A 126 13.46 15.51 12.78
CA TYR A 126 12.64 14.65 11.93
C TYR A 126 11.16 14.91 12.21
N ILE A 127 10.37 15.11 11.15
CA ILE A 127 8.91 15.35 11.24
C ILE A 127 8.19 14.03 10.92
N PRO A 128 7.70 13.28 11.92
CA PRO A 128 6.96 12.05 11.68
C PRO A 128 5.70 12.33 10.88
N ASN A 129 5.36 11.44 9.94
CA ASN A 129 4.15 11.57 9.13
C ASN A 129 4.09 12.84 8.27
N PHE A 130 5.21 13.50 7.96
CA PHE A 130 5.22 14.56 6.94
C PHE A 130 5.04 13.96 5.54
N ALA A 131 5.90 12.99 5.19
CA ALA A 131 5.86 12.29 3.90
C ALA A 131 5.22 10.91 4.04
N VAL A 132 4.63 10.43 2.94
CA VAL A 132 4.07 9.07 2.83
C VAL A 132 4.78 8.29 1.73
N ARG A 133 4.71 6.96 1.78
CA ARG A 133 5.32 6.10 0.76
C ARG A 133 4.67 6.31 -0.62
N GLY A 134 5.46 6.26 -1.68
CA GLY A 134 5.00 6.31 -3.07
C GLY A 134 4.93 7.70 -3.70
N LEU A 135 5.36 8.76 -2.99
CA LEU A 135 5.44 10.13 -3.51
C LEU A 135 6.52 10.27 -4.60
N HIS A 136 6.42 11.36 -5.34
CA HIS A 136 7.36 11.74 -6.40
C HIS A 136 8.07 13.03 -6.05
N TYR A 137 9.33 13.14 -6.44
CA TYR A 137 10.14 14.35 -6.28
C TYR A 137 10.64 14.82 -7.63
N ASP A 138 10.20 16.00 -8.08
CA ASP A 138 10.76 16.69 -9.25
C ASP A 138 12.10 17.31 -8.85
N ILE A 139 13.18 16.67 -9.30
CA ILE A 139 14.54 17.04 -8.94
C ILE A 139 14.90 18.40 -9.50
N GLN A 140 14.39 18.77 -10.68
CA GLN A 140 14.72 20.04 -11.31
C GLN A 140 14.00 21.21 -10.63
N LYS A 141 12.77 20.98 -10.15
CA LYS A 141 11.95 22.03 -9.51
C LYS A 141 12.03 22.02 -7.97
N GLY A 142 12.62 20.99 -7.38
CA GLY A 142 12.67 20.82 -5.92
C GLY A 142 11.29 20.62 -5.30
N LEU A 143 10.41 19.85 -5.94
CA LEU A 143 9.01 19.67 -5.51
C LEU A 143 8.70 18.24 -5.11
N LEU A 144 8.19 18.06 -3.89
CA LEU A 144 7.61 16.79 -3.44
C LEU A 144 6.10 16.79 -3.72
N MET A 145 5.59 15.74 -4.36
CA MET A 145 4.21 15.70 -4.84
C MET A 145 3.62 14.29 -4.88
N LYS A 146 2.29 14.22 -4.85
CA LYS A 146 1.55 12.99 -5.05
C LYS A 146 1.00 12.90 -6.46
N ILE A 147 1.20 11.76 -7.10
CA ILE A 147 0.80 11.50 -8.49
C ILE A 147 -0.12 10.29 -8.56
N ASP A 148 -1.19 10.41 -9.34
CA ASP A 148 -2.15 9.35 -9.57
C ASP A 148 -1.69 8.31 -10.62
N ALA A 149 -2.49 7.26 -10.81
CA ALA A 149 -2.23 6.19 -11.77
C ALA A 149 -2.19 6.65 -13.23
N PHE A 150 -2.66 7.87 -13.54
CA PHE A 150 -2.70 8.47 -14.87
C PHE A 150 -1.62 9.54 -15.07
N HIS A 151 -0.70 9.68 -14.11
CA HIS A 151 0.37 10.69 -14.09
C HIS A 151 -0.10 12.13 -13.89
N TYR A 152 -1.24 12.32 -13.23
CA TYR A 152 -1.69 13.64 -12.80
C TYR A 152 -1.28 13.88 -11.35
N ILE A 153 -0.72 15.06 -11.10
CA ILE A 153 -0.46 15.58 -9.75
C ILE A 153 -1.81 15.78 -9.05
N GLU A 154 -1.94 15.33 -7.81
CA GLU A 154 -3.11 15.62 -6.98
C GLU A 154 -3.03 17.09 -6.49
N PRO A 155 -4.03 17.94 -6.81
CA PRO A 155 -4.05 19.34 -6.36
C PRO A 155 -3.94 19.45 -4.83
N GLY A 156 -3.27 20.50 -4.35
CA GLY A 156 -3.05 20.72 -2.92
C GLY A 156 -2.15 19.68 -2.23
N THR A 157 -1.34 18.93 -3.00
CA THR A 157 -0.37 17.96 -2.47
C THR A 157 1.06 18.23 -2.94
N VAL A 158 1.34 19.42 -3.46
CA VAL A 158 2.68 19.81 -3.92
C VAL A 158 3.35 20.67 -2.87
N TYR A 159 4.59 20.33 -2.51
CA TYR A 159 5.37 21.00 -1.49
C TYR A 159 6.74 21.42 -2.04
N ARG A 160 7.10 22.67 -1.77
CA ARG A 160 8.46 23.20 -1.93
C ARG A 160 9.00 23.43 -0.52
N GLY A 161 9.97 22.61 -0.14
CA GLY A 161 10.35 22.52 1.26
C GLY A 161 9.22 21.96 2.13
N LEU A 162 8.92 22.63 3.25
CA LEU A 162 7.80 22.27 4.14
C LEU A 162 6.52 23.06 3.84
N SER A 163 6.58 23.96 2.85
CA SER A 163 5.46 24.82 2.48
C SER A 163 4.70 24.28 1.26
N PRO A 164 3.35 24.31 1.28
CA PRO A 164 2.56 23.93 0.12
C PRO A 164 2.72 24.95 -1.01
N VAL A 165 2.74 24.47 -2.25
CA VAL A 165 2.77 25.31 -3.45
C VAL A 165 1.33 25.53 -3.95
N PRO A 166 0.90 26.77 -4.24
CA PRO A 166 -0.42 27.04 -4.80
C PRO A 166 -0.65 26.32 -6.12
N ASP A 167 -1.87 25.80 -6.32
CA ASP A 167 -2.21 25.02 -7.51
C ASP A 167 -2.06 25.83 -8.81
N GLU A 168 -2.29 27.15 -8.78
CA GLU A 168 -2.05 28.00 -9.95
C GLU A 168 -0.56 28.07 -10.32
N GLU A 169 0.33 28.08 -9.33
CA GLU A 169 1.78 28.05 -9.56
C GLU A 169 2.20 26.67 -10.11
N VAL A 170 1.67 25.58 -9.54
CA VAL A 170 1.91 24.22 -10.05
C VAL A 170 1.50 24.12 -11.51
N LEU A 171 0.30 24.59 -11.88
CA LEU A 171 -0.15 24.60 -13.26
C LEU A 171 0.84 25.35 -14.17
N GLN A 172 1.32 26.52 -13.77
CA GLN A 172 2.31 27.28 -14.54
C GLN A 172 3.63 26.50 -14.72
N LEU A 173 4.13 25.90 -13.64
CA LEU A 173 5.37 25.11 -13.65
C LEU A 173 5.30 23.87 -14.55
N TYR A 174 4.11 23.34 -14.79
CA TYR A 174 3.86 22.17 -15.64
C TYR A 174 3.14 22.52 -16.96
N GLY A 175 3.19 23.78 -17.40
CA GLY A 175 2.74 24.18 -18.74
C GLY A 175 1.21 24.23 -18.92
N GLY A 176 0.49 24.60 -17.87
CA GLY A 176 -0.97 24.73 -17.83
C GLY A 176 -1.72 23.43 -17.53
N THR A 177 -1.03 22.39 -17.06
CA THR A 177 -1.63 21.08 -16.73
C THR A 177 -0.99 20.47 -15.49
N PHE A 178 -1.70 19.57 -14.81
CA PHE A 178 -1.15 18.75 -13.72
C PHE A 178 -0.50 17.45 -14.21
N HIS A 179 -0.47 17.21 -15.52
CA HIS A 179 0.06 15.98 -16.10
C HIS A 179 1.59 15.98 -16.15
N VAL A 180 2.22 14.95 -15.59
CA VAL A 180 3.68 14.72 -15.62
C VAL A 180 4.01 13.70 -16.73
N PRO A 181 4.80 14.07 -17.76
CA PRO A 181 5.15 13.14 -18.83
C PRO A 181 5.98 11.95 -18.34
N LEU A 182 5.64 10.74 -18.81
CA LEU A 182 6.33 9.47 -18.52
C LEU A 182 7.86 9.51 -18.71
N GLN A 183 8.34 10.24 -19.71
CA GLN A 183 9.78 10.39 -19.99
C GLN A 183 10.54 11.11 -18.87
N GLN A 184 9.84 11.88 -18.03
CA GLN A 184 10.41 12.58 -16.88
C GLN A 184 10.46 11.66 -15.63
N ASP A 185 9.52 10.72 -15.53
CA ASP A 185 9.39 9.71 -14.45
C ASP A 185 10.28 8.46 -14.69
N SER A 186 10.73 8.23 -15.92
CA SER A 186 11.46 7.02 -16.26
C SER A 186 12.95 7.10 -15.89
N GLY A 187 13.34 6.39 -14.81
CA GLY A 187 14.69 5.84 -14.67
C GLY A 187 14.95 4.62 -15.58
N PHE A 188 13.98 4.27 -16.44
CA PHE A 188 13.92 3.04 -17.22
C PHE A 188 14.85 3.02 -18.46
N TYR A 189 15.37 4.18 -18.91
CA TYR A 189 16.15 4.30 -20.17
C TYR A 189 17.45 5.13 -20.04
N GLY A 190 18.24 4.91 -18.99
CA GLY A 190 19.68 5.23 -19.00
C GLY A 190 20.10 6.70 -18.85
N LYS A 191 19.16 7.65 -18.81
CA LYS A 191 19.38 9.00 -18.23
C LYS A 191 18.58 9.05 -16.94
N GLY A 192 19.22 9.41 -15.82
CA GLY A 192 18.57 9.44 -14.51
C GLY A 192 17.24 10.22 -14.54
N PRO A 193 16.24 9.80 -13.73
CA PRO A 193 14.91 10.39 -13.81
C PRO A 193 14.95 11.88 -13.46
N LYS A 194 14.13 12.70 -14.13
CA LYS A 194 13.89 14.09 -13.71
C LYS A 194 12.94 14.14 -12.52
N VAL A 195 12.07 13.14 -12.41
CA VAL A 195 11.10 12.94 -11.34
C VAL A 195 11.35 11.56 -10.74
N LYS A 196 11.83 11.50 -9.48
CA LYS A 196 12.08 10.23 -8.77
C LYS A 196 10.86 9.83 -7.97
N GLN A 197 10.39 8.60 -8.14
CA GLN A 197 9.40 8.00 -7.25
C GLN A 197 10.06 7.29 -6.07
N PHE A 198 9.57 7.56 -4.86
CA PHE A 198 10.04 6.96 -3.61
C PHE A 198 9.16 5.78 -3.18
N MET A 199 9.53 4.58 -3.64
CA MET A 199 8.77 3.34 -3.42
C MET A 199 9.20 2.56 -2.18
N ASP A 200 10.36 2.87 -1.60
CA ASP A 200 10.90 2.15 -0.44
C ASP A 200 10.42 2.82 0.87
N ILE A 201 10.11 2.02 1.89
CA ILE A 201 9.83 2.52 3.25
C ILE A 201 11.06 3.26 3.80
N PHE A 202 12.28 2.80 3.48
CA PHE A 202 13.52 3.49 3.86
C PHE A 202 13.68 4.86 3.20
N SER A 203 12.93 5.18 2.15
CA SER A 203 12.95 6.49 1.50
C SER A 203 12.13 7.57 2.21
N ILE A 204 11.29 7.22 3.19
CA ILE A 204 10.50 8.21 3.95
C ILE A 204 11.40 9.27 4.63
N PRO A 205 12.47 8.91 5.37
CA PRO A 205 13.38 9.91 5.92
C PRO A 205 14.12 10.73 4.85
N GLU A 206 14.41 10.15 3.68
CA GLU A 206 15.01 10.88 2.54
C GLU A 206 14.06 11.99 2.04
N MET A 207 12.78 11.67 1.83
CA MET A 207 11.77 12.66 1.42
C MET A 207 11.62 13.79 2.43
N THR A 208 11.59 13.47 3.73
CA THR A 208 11.53 14.50 4.78
C THR A 208 12.80 15.35 4.80
N LEU A 209 13.99 14.76 4.61
CA LEU A 209 15.25 15.51 4.58
C LEU A 209 15.39 16.39 3.35
N LEU A 210 14.91 15.95 2.18
CA LEU A 210 14.81 16.78 0.97
C LEU A 210 13.93 18.01 1.22
N ALA A 211 12.76 17.80 1.82
CA ALA A 211 11.85 18.89 2.17
C ALA A 211 12.48 19.85 3.19
N VAL A 212 13.09 19.33 4.26
CA VAL A 212 13.74 20.18 5.27
C VAL A 212 14.92 20.97 4.69
N ALA A 213 15.79 20.35 3.89
CA ALA A 213 16.94 21.03 3.31
C ALA A 213 16.50 22.16 2.37
N ASN A 214 15.50 21.89 1.53
CA ASN A 214 14.90 22.87 0.63
C ASN A 214 14.24 24.03 1.42
N ASP A 215 13.48 23.71 2.46
CA ASP A 215 12.85 24.69 3.35
C ASP A 215 13.88 25.58 4.08
N PHE A 216 14.98 24.98 4.53
CA PHE A 216 16.08 25.69 5.16
C PHE A 216 16.70 26.73 4.21
N PHE A 217 17.03 26.34 2.98
CA PHE A 217 17.61 27.28 2.02
C PHE A 217 16.63 28.40 1.64
N ASN A 218 15.35 28.07 1.41
CA ASN A 218 14.33 29.07 1.08
C ASN A 218 14.11 30.06 2.22
N THR A 219 14.01 29.58 3.47
CA THR A 219 13.73 30.42 4.65
C THR A 219 14.91 31.34 5.00
N ASN A 220 16.13 30.95 4.64
CA ASN A 220 17.34 31.74 4.90
C ASN A 220 17.80 32.54 3.67
N ASP A 221 17.01 32.58 2.60
CA ASP A 221 17.33 33.28 1.34
C ASP A 221 18.72 32.89 0.77
N ILE A 222 19.02 31.59 0.82
CA ILE A 222 20.27 31.03 0.29
C ILE A 222 19.98 30.43 -1.08
N ASP A 223 20.68 30.90 -2.09
CA ASP A 223 20.58 30.35 -3.44
C ASP A 223 21.24 28.98 -3.53
N TYR A 224 20.59 28.03 -4.22
CA TYR A 224 21.06 26.65 -4.33
C TYR A 224 20.54 25.98 -5.61
N ASP A 225 21.24 24.92 -6.04
CA ASP A 225 20.80 24.09 -7.15
C ASP A 225 20.01 22.86 -6.64
N PRO A 226 18.74 22.68 -7.02
CA PRO A 226 17.90 21.55 -6.58
C PRO A 226 18.45 20.17 -6.93
N VAL A 227 19.21 20.06 -8.03
CA VAL A 227 19.80 18.79 -8.48
C VAL A 227 20.96 18.39 -7.56
N HIS A 228 21.81 19.33 -7.16
CA HIS A 228 22.88 19.07 -6.20
C HIS A 228 22.32 18.78 -4.82
N LEU A 229 21.33 19.53 -4.35
CA LEU A 229 20.65 19.25 -3.09
C LEU A 229 20.12 17.81 -3.06
N PHE A 230 19.43 17.40 -4.13
CA PHE A 230 18.92 16.05 -4.25
C PHE A 230 20.03 14.98 -4.20
N LYS A 231 21.14 15.20 -4.89
CA LYS A 231 22.29 14.29 -4.90
C LYS A 231 22.93 14.17 -3.52
N ASP A 232 23.20 15.29 -2.86
CA ASP A 232 23.82 15.33 -1.54
C ASP A 232 22.96 14.61 -0.50
N VAL A 233 21.64 14.86 -0.51
CA VAL A 233 20.70 14.19 0.40
C VAL A 233 20.61 12.69 0.10
N SER A 234 20.51 12.31 -1.19
CA SER A 234 20.50 10.90 -1.60
C SER A 234 21.78 10.18 -1.16
N GLU A 235 22.93 10.82 -1.33
CA GLU A 235 24.23 10.26 -0.94
C GLU A 235 24.37 10.17 0.58
N ALA A 236 23.96 11.21 1.32
CA ALA A 236 23.96 11.19 2.78
C ALA A 236 23.10 10.05 3.35
N ILE A 237 21.90 9.82 2.79
CA ILE A 237 21.05 8.68 3.15
C ILE A 237 21.74 7.36 2.76
N GLY A 238 22.29 7.27 1.55
CA GLY A 238 23.05 6.11 1.09
C GLY A 238 24.22 5.74 2.02
N MET A 239 24.93 6.74 2.55
CA MET A 239 26.03 6.55 3.50
C MET A 239 25.57 5.87 4.80
N VAL A 240 24.34 6.13 5.28
CA VAL A 240 23.80 5.47 6.48
C VAL A 240 23.73 3.96 6.28
N HIS A 241 23.23 3.52 5.12
CA HIS A 241 23.12 2.11 4.76
C HIS A 241 24.50 1.49 4.42
N LEU A 242 25.32 2.17 3.63
CA LEU A 242 26.64 1.67 3.21
C LEU A 242 27.63 1.52 4.38
N LYS A 243 27.62 2.46 5.34
CA LYS A 243 28.44 2.38 6.56
C LYS A 243 27.84 1.46 7.63
N GLY A 244 26.68 0.85 7.36
CA GLY A 244 26.03 -0.14 8.20
C GLY A 244 25.46 0.40 9.52
N PHE A 245 25.13 1.70 9.60
CA PHE A 245 24.57 2.29 10.82
C PHE A 245 23.21 1.69 11.18
N MET A 246 22.35 1.51 10.19
CA MET A 246 21.04 0.87 10.35
C MET A 246 21.17 -0.50 11.03
N TYR A 247 22.05 -1.36 10.51
CA TYR A 247 22.31 -2.68 11.08
C TYR A 247 22.80 -2.57 12.52
N LYS A 248 23.74 -1.66 12.81
CA LYS A 248 24.27 -1.46 14.16
C LYS A 248 23.20 -1.06 15.17
N TRP A 249 22.33 -0.11 14.84
CA TRP A 249 21.27 0.35 15.75
C TRP A 249 20.27 -0.76 16.05
N VAL A 250 19.81 -1.46 15.02
CA VAL A 250 18.87 -2.58 15.20
C VAL A 250 19.51 -3.70 16.03
N MET A 251 20.78 -4.04 15.76
CA MET A 251 21.50 -5.08 16.51
C MET A 251 21.82 -4.70 17.95
N GLN A 252 21.77 -3.43 18.33
CA GLN A 252 21.99 -2.98 19.72
C GLN A 252 20.77 -3.23 20.61
N ASP A 253 19.56 -3.16 20.04
CA ASP A 253 18.29 -3.29 20.78
C ASP A 253 17.20 -3.90 19.89
N LEU A 254 17.23 -5.23 19.76
CA LEU A 254 16.33 -5.95 18.84
C LEU A 254 14.87 -5.84 19.26
N ASP A 255 14.59 -5.89 20.58
CA ASP A 255 13.23 -5.79 21.14
C ASP A 255 12.56 -4.45 20.79
N LYS A 256 13.34 -3.37 20.75
CA LYS A 256 12.84 -2.03 20.39
C LYS A 256 12.58 -1.86 18.89
N PHE A 257 13.40 -2.49 18.05
CA PHE A 257 13.37 -2.25 16.61
C PHE A 257 12.58 -3.29 15.83
N ILE A 258 12.64 -4.58 16.19
CA ILE A 258 11.92 -5.64 15.48
C ILE A 258 10.52 -5.79 16.08
N LEU A 259 9.53 -5.53 15.24
CA LEU A 259 8.12 -5.70 15.56
C LEU A 259 7.64 -7.09 15.09
N ARG A 260 6.63 -7.62 15.78
CA ARG A 260 5.91 -8.86 15.41
C ARG A 260 6.77 -10.12 15.30
N ALA A 261 7.85 -10.19 16.09
CA ALA A 261 8.78 -11.32 16.11
C ALA A 261 8.07 -12.68 16.31
N LYS A 262 7.14 -12.75 17.28
CA LYS A 262 6.41 -13.99 17.64
C LYS A 262 5.46 -14.46 16.54
N GLU A 263 4.85 -13.51 15.83
CA GLU A 263 3.94 -13.81 14.74
C GLU A 263 4.70 -14.31 13.51
N THR A 264 5.88 -13.76 13.21
CA THR A 264 6.78 -14.26 12.17
C THR A 264 7.19 -15.70 12.46
N ASP A 265 7.62 -16.00 13.69
CA ASP A 265 7.94 -17.35 14.16
C ASP A 265 6.76 -18.33 13.93
N SER A 266 5.56 -17.93 14.36
CA SER A 266 4.34 -18.72 14.22
C SER A 266 4.02 -19.05 12.76
N VAL A 267 4.22 -18.09 11.84
CA VAL A 267 3.99 -18.32 10.40
C VAL A 267 4.99 -19.33 9.84
N LEU A 268 6.28 -19.17 10.14
CA LEU A 268 7.33 -20.07 9.63
C LEU A 268 7.12 -21.50 10.14
N HIS A 269 6.83 -21.66 11.43
CA HIS A 269 6.51 -22.96 12.02
C HIS A 269 5.29 -23.60 11.37
N ARG A 270 4.24 -22.81 11.10
CA ARG A 270 3.04 -23.31 10.44
C ARG A 270 3.33 -23.82 9.05
N LEU A 271 4.08 -23.07 8.24
CA LEU A 271 4.40 -23.46 6.86
C LEU A 271 5.25 -24.72 6.82
N VAL A 272 6.32 -24.78 7.62
CA VAL A 272 7.19 -25.97 7.71
C VAL A 272 6.42 -27.18 8.25
N GLY A 273 5.57 -26.98 9.27
CA GLY A 273 4.73 -28.03 9.84
C GLY A 273 3.73 -28.64 8.84
N HIS A 274 3.38 -27.92 7.78
CA HIS A 274 2.56 -28.42 6.67
C HIS A 274 3.39 -28.89 5.45
N GLY A 275 4.70 -29.11 5.64
CA GLY A 275 5.58 -29.64 4.61
C GLY A 275 5.89 -28.66 3.47
N LYS A 276 5.66 -27.36 3.65
CA LYS A 276 6.01 -26.34 2.65
C LYS A 276 7.51 -26.07 2.67
N LYS A 277 8.08 -25.81 1.49
CA LYS A 277 9.50 -25.45 1.34
C LYS A 277 9.68 -23.94 1.45
N LEU A 278 10.71 -23.49 2.16
CA LEU A 278 10.94 -22.06 2.40
C LEU A 278 12.28 -21.61 1.83
N PHE A 279 12.34 -20.37 1.33
CA PHE A 279 13.61 -19.73 1.00
C PHE A 279 13.63 -18.25 1.34
N LEU A 280 14.83 -17.72 1.58
CA LEU A 280 15.08 -16.33 1.93
C LEU A 280 16.01 -15.69 0.90
N ILE A 281 15.64 -14.53 0.36
CA ILE A 281 16.48 -13.71 -0.55
C ILE A 281 16.50 -12.29 -0.02
N THR A 282 17.65 -11.85 0.47
CA THR A 282 17.82 -10.52 1.07
C THR A 282 19.08 -9.81 0.58
N ASN A 283 19.04 -8.48 0.56
CA ASN A 283 20.20 -7.62 0.34
C ASN A 283 21.04 -7.40 1.60
N SER A 284 20.50 -7.68 2.80
CA SER A 284 21.25 -7.51 4.03
C SER A 284 22.32 -8.58 4.25
N PRO A 285 23.39 -8.26 5.02
CA PRO A 285 24.49 -9.17 5.30
C PRO A 285 24.07 -10.29 6.26
N PHE A 286 24.73 -11.43 6.15
CA PHE A 286 24.43 -12.61 6.97
C PHE A 286 24.47 -12.34 8.48
N SER A 287 25.47 -11.63 8.99
CA SER A 287 25.58 -11.33 10.43
C SER A 287 24.39 -10.55 10.99
N PHE A 288 23.73 -9.74 10.16
CA PHE A 288 22.53 -9.00 10.54
C PHE A 288 21.30 -9.91 10.54
N VAL A 289 21.13 -10.69 9.46
CA VAL A 289 20.02 -11.64 9.30
C VAL A 289 20.06 -12.69 10.39
N ASP A 290 21.23 -13.29 10.64
CA ASP A 290 21.42 -14.35 11.64
C ASP A 290 21.04 -13.85 13.04
N LYS A 291 21.46 -12.64 13.42
CA LYS A 291 21.13 -12.07 14.73
C LYS A 291 19.64 -11.78 14.88
N GLY A 292 19.00 -11.19 13.86
CA GLY A 292 17.57 -10.90 13.92
C GLY A 292 16.69 -12.14 13.83
N MET A 293 17.01 -13.10 12.96
CA MET A 293 16.32 -14.38 12.89
C MET A 293 16.48 -15.20 14.18
N THR A 294 17.68 -15.18 14.78
CA THR A 294 17.91 -15.82 16.09
C THR A 294 17.04 -15.21 17.18
N HIS A 295 16.83 -13.89 17.14
CA HIS A 295 15.95 -13.22 18.08
C HIS A 295 14.46 -13.52 17.82
N MET A 296 14.04 -13.57 16.55
CA MET A 296 12.64 -13.81 16.19
C MET A 296 12.20 -15.27 16.35
N VAL A 297 13.04 -16.23 15.96
CA VAL A 297 12.69 -17.65 15.74
C VAL A 297 13.59 -18.61 16.54
N GLY A 298 14.73 -18.13 17.05
CA GLY A 298 15.68 -18.93 17.83
C GLY A 298 16.91 -19.39 17.05
N GLN A 299 17.83 -20.07 17.75
CA GLN A 299 19.18 -20.41 17.25
C GLN A 299 19.18 -21.30 16.00
N ASN A 300 18.16 -22.15 15.84
CA ASN A 300 18.05 -23.11 14.75
C ASN A 300 17.18 -22.58 13.58
N TRP A 301 17.03 -21.26 13.45
CA TRP A 301 16.19 -20.65 12.41
C TRP A 301 16.55 -21.10 10.98
N ARG A 302 17.79 -21.51 10.74
CA ARG A 302 18.26 -22.01 9.44
C ARG A 302 17.55 -23.29 9.00
N ASP A 303 17.05 -24.09 9.95
CA ASP A 303 16.36 -25.36 9.67
C ASP A 303 14.98 -25.15 9.03
N PHE A 304 14.45 -23.93 9.10
CA PHE A 304 13.20 -23.57 8.43
C PHE A 304 13.38 -23.40 6.93
N PHE A 305 14.57 -23.00 6.47
CA PHE A 305 14.81 -22.59 5.10
C PHE A 305 15.60 -23.65 4.33
N ASP A 306 15.04 -24.08 3.19
CA ASP A 306 15.73 -24.91 2.22
C ASP A 306 16.86 -24.16 1.52
N VAL A 307 16.71 -22.84 1.32
CA VAL A 307 17.74 -21.97 0.73
C VAL A 307 17.75 -20.61 1.41
N VAL A 308 18.94 -20.13 1.82
CA VAL A 308 19.13 -18.75 2.31
C VAL A 308 20.16 -18.03 1.45
N ILE A 309 19.77 -16.89 0.89
CA ILE A 309 20.62 -16.05 0.04
C ILE A 309 20.70 -14.65 0.64
N VAL A 310 21.90 -14.25 1.05
CA VAL A 310 22.22 -12.94 1.61
C VAL A 310 22.99 -12.07 0.59
N GLN A 311 22.94 -10.75 0.76
CA GLN A 311 23.55 -9.80 -0.17
C GLN A 311 23.27 -10.15 -1.64
N ALA A 312 22.00 -10.46 -1.94
CA ALA A 312 21.54 -10.94 -3.24
C ALA A 312 21.76 -9.92 -4.36
N ASP A 313 21.78 -8.63 -4.02
CA ASP A 313 21.88 -7.49 -4.95
C ASP A 313 20.63 -7.32 -5.83
N LYS A 314 19.44 -7.46 -5.22
CA LYS A 314 18.16 -7.12 -5.86
C LYS A 314 18.15 -5.65 -6.30
N PRO A 315 17.64 -5.30 -7.49
CA PRO A 315 16.93 -6.16 -8.46
C PRO A 315 17.83 -6.98 -9.42
N HIS A 316 19.15 -6.79 -9.43
CA HIS A 316 20.05 -7.49 -10.35
C HIS A 316 19.99 -9.02 -10.18
N PHE A 317 19.73 -9.50 -8.95
CA PHE A 317 19.45 -10.92 -8.71
C PHE A 317 18.35 -11.48 -9.62
N PHE A 318 17.27 -10.74 -9.86
CA PHE A 318 16.12 -11.19 -10.65
C PHE A 318 16.25 -10.88 -12.15
N THR A 319 17.02 -9.84 -12.50
CA THR A 319 17.10 -9.31 -13.87
C THR A 319 18.30 -9.82 -14.65
N ASP A 320 19.43 -10.02 -13.98
CA ASP A 320 20.70 -10.38 -14.62
C ASP A 320 21.07 -11.85 -14.36
N CYS A 321 22.02 -12.36 -15.14
CA CYS A 321 22.59 -13.71 -14.99
C CYS A 321 24.10 -13.69 -14.71
N ILE A 322 24.61 -12.58 -14.17
CA ILE A 322 26.06 -12.30 -14.12
C ILE A 322 26.72 -12.87 -12.87
N LYS A 323 26.10 -12.69 -11.69
CA LYS A 323 26.72 -13.03 -10.41
C LYS A 323 26.46 -14.49 -10.04
N PRO A 324 27.50 -15.33 -9.86
CA PRO A 324 27.32 -16.70 -9.40
C PRO A 324 27.06 -16.76 -7.89
N PHE A 325 26.47 -17.86 -7.42
CA PHE A 325 26.36 -18.13 -5.98
C PHE A 325 27.73 -18.38 -5.36
N ARG A 326 27.91 -17.94 -4.11
CA ARG A 326 29.04 -18.29 -3.25
C ARG A 326 28.53 -18.81 -1.92
N ARG A 327 29.09 -19.91 -1.40
CA ARG A 327 28.72 -20.44 -0.08
C ARG A 327 29.45 -19.69 1.03
N LEU A 328 28.77 -19.43 2.14
CA LEU A 328 29.37 -18.97 3.39
C LEU A 328 29.58 -20.16 4.32
N ASP A 329 30.67 -20.16 5.08
CA ASP A 329 30.86 -21.13 6.16
C ASP A 329 30.12 -20.73 7.45
N GLY A 330 30.30 -21.52 8.52
CA GLY A 330 29.67 -21.27 9.82
C GLY A 330 30.06 -19.94 10.47
N ASN A 331 31.21 -19.37 10.10
CA ASN A 331 31.69 -18.08 10.59
C ASN A 331 31.23 -16.91 9.70
N GLY A 332 30.63 -17.21 8.54
CA GLY A 332 30.19 -16.23 7.55
C GLY A 332 31.27 -15.89 6.50
N ASP A 333 32.37 -16.64 6.44
CA ASP A 333 33.44 -16.42 5.48
C ASP A 333 33.17 -17.09 4.13
N LEU A 334 33.70 -16.50 3.05
CA LEU A 334 33.45 -16.96 1.69
C LEU A 334 34.23 -18.23 1.35
N GLN A 335 33.50 -19.22 0.85
CA GLN A 335 34.07 -20.44 0.28
C GLN A 335 34.19 -20.31 -1.25
N TRP A 336 35.28 -20.82 -1.81
CA TRP A 336 35.61 -20.69 -3.25
C TRP A 336 35.03 -21.79 -4.14
N GLU A 337 34.42 -22.80 -3.52
CA GLU A 337 33.84 -23.93 -4.25
C GLU A 337 32.71 -23.48 -5.19
N LYS A 338 32.69 -24.08 -6.39
CA LYS A 338 31.60 -23.87 -7.34
C LYS A 338 30.32 -24.51 -6.81
N ILE A 339 29.23 -23.75 -6.81
CA ILE A 339 27.93 -24.20 -6.34
C ILE A 339 27.23 -25.02 -7.43
N ASN A 340 27.05 -26.32 -7.17
CA ASN A 340 26.33 -27.25 -8.05
C ASN A 340 24.98 -27.70 -7.47
N SER A 341 24.74 -27.47 -6.17
CA SER A 341 23.48 -27.70 -5.48
C SER A 341 23.25 -26.61 -4.43
N LEU A 342 21.98 -26.38 -4.08
CA LEU A 342 21.59 -25.52 -2.96
C LEU A 342 21.08 -26.44 -1.86
N ASP A 343 21.81 -26.49 -0.75
CA ASP A 343 21.60 -27.47 0.32
C ASP A 343 20.97 -26.79 1.55
N LYS A 344 20.04 -27.50 2.19
CA LYS A 344 19.30 -27.00 3.34
C LYS A 344 20.23 -26.61 4.50
N GLY A 345 19.93 -25.48 5.14
CA GLY A 345 20.72 -24.93 6.26
C GLY A 345 22.04 -24.26 5.86
N GLN A 346 22.44 -24.33 4.58
CA GLN A 346 23.59 -23.60 4.06
C GLN A 346 23.21 -22.16 3.70
N ILE A 347 24.18 -21.26 3.81
CA ILE A 347 24.01 -19.85 3.50
C ILE A 347 24.77 -19.53 2.23
N TYR A 348 24.10 -18.86 1.31
CA TYR A 348 24.66 -18.41 0.05
C TYR A 348 24.70 -16.89 -0.01
N LYS A 349 25.67 -16.37 -0.74
CA LYS A 349 25.85 -14.95 -1.04
C LYS A 349 25.72 -14.73 -2.54
N GLN A 350 25.09 -13.62 -2.93
CA GLN A 350 24.87 -13.25 -4.34
C GLN A 350 24.08 -14.36 -5.08
N GLY A 351 24.45 -14.64 -6.33
CA GLY A 351 23.69 -15.50 -7.23
C GLY A 351 22.77 -14.73 -8.16
N ASN A 352 21.94 -15.49 -8.87
CA ASN A 352 20.97 -14.98 -9.81
C ASN A 352 19.78 -15.95 -9.91
N LEU A 353 18.63 -15.42 -10.33
CA LEU A 353 17.40 -16.18 -10.42
C LEU A 353 17.50 -17.33 -11.45
N PHE A 354 18.24 -17.16 -12.56
CA PHE A 354 18.37 -18.22 -13.57
C PHE A 354 19.04 -19.47 -13.00
N ASP A 355 20.15 -19.30 -12.29
CA ASP A 355 20.83 -20.38 -11.59
C ASP A 355 19.97 -20.93 -10.45
N PHE A 356 19.28 -20.07 -9.70
CA PHE A 356 18.35 -20.51 -8.65
C PHE A 356 17.28 -21.45 -9.20
N LEU A 357 16.61 -21.08 -10.29
CA LEU A 357 15.58 -21.87 -10.95
C LEU A 357 16.14 -23.17 -11.55
N ARG A 358 17.39 -23.16 -12.01
CA ARG A 358 18.08 -24.36 -12.54
C ARG A 358 18.43 -25.34 -11.41
N LEU A 359 18.94 -24.83 -10.29
CA LEU A 359 19.42 -25.64 -9.17
C LEU A 359 18.27 -26.20 -8.32
N THR A 360 17.20 -25.42 -8.13
CA THR A 360 16.05 -25.83 -7.31
C THR A 360 14.96 -26.56 -8.10
N GLY A 361 14.81 -26.23 -9.39
CA GLY A 361 13.67 -26.66 -10.20
C GLY A 361 12.34 -25.98 -9.82
N TRP A 362 12.32 -25.02 -8.90
CA TRP A 362 11.09 -24.37 -8.43
C TRP A 362 10.61 -23.34 -9.45
N ARG A 363 9.45 -23.57 -10.08
CA ARG A 363 8.95 -22.75 -11.19
C ARG A 363 7.44 -22.57 -11.14
N GLY A 364 6.96 -21.51 -11.79
CA GLY A 364 5.55 -21.25 -12.03
C GLY A 364 4.76 -20.89 -10.77
N SER A 365 3.45 -21.14 -10.82
CA SER A 365 2.49 -20.74 -9.79
C SER A 365 2.62 -21.47 -8.45
N LYS A 366 3.48 -22.49 -8.36
CA LYS A 366 3.77 -23.22 -7.12
C LYS A 366 4.63 -22.40 -6.15
N VAL A 367 5.25 -21.32 -6.62
CA VAL A 367 6.10 -20.43 -5.82
C VAL A 367 5.34 -19.17 -5.48
N LEU A 368 5.26 -18.82 -4.20
CA LEU A 368 4.73 -17.55 -3.70
C LEU A 368 5.85 -16.77 -3.01
N TYR A 369 6.24 -15.62 -3.56
CA TYR A 369 7.29 -14.77 -3.01
C TYR A 369 6.71 -13.54 -2.30
N PHE A 370 7.14 -13.31 -1.06
CA PHE A 370 6.75 -12.19 -0.22
C PHE A 370 7.85 -11.13 -0.23
N GLY A 371 7.47 -9.88 -0.47
CA GLY A 371 8.38 -8.73 -0.41
C GLY A 371 7.61 -7.46 -0.09
N ASP A 372 8.28 -6.47 0.47
CA ASP A 372 7.69 -5.15 0.72
C ASP A 372 7.98 -4.20 -0.44
N HIS A 373 9.10 -4.36 -1.16
CA HIS A 373 9.49 -3.43 -2.21
C HIS A 373 8.96 -3.86 -3.59
N LEU A 374 7.83 -3.29 -3.99
CA LEU A 374 7.08 -3.65 -5.22
C LEU A 374 7.92 -3.77 -6.51
N TYR A 375 8.96 -2.94 -6.68
CA TYR A 375 9.82 -3.01 -7.86
C TYR A 375 10.97 -4.02 -7.72
N SER A 376 11.89 -3.82 -6.77
CA SER A 376 13.06 -4.68 -6.61
C SER A 376 12.73 -6.13 -6.29
N ASP A 377 11.60 -6.39 -5.65
CA ASP A 377 11.23 -7.71 -5.17
C ASP A 377 10.24 -8.41 -6.10
N LEU A 378 9.18 -7.71 -6.53
CA LEU A 378 8.00 -8.37 -7.10
C LEU A 378 7.85 -8.19 -8.61
N ALA A 379 8.30 -7.07 -9.18
CA ALA A 379 7.97 -6.70 -10.56
C ALA A 379 8.47 -7.73 -11.58
N ASP A 380 9.75 -8.11 -11.55
CA ASP A 380 10.30 -9.04 -12.52
C ASP A 380 9.82 -10.48 -12.29
N LEU A 381 9.58 -10.88 -11.04
CA LEU A 381 9.05 -12.20 -10.70
C LEU A 381 7.69 -12.45 -11.36
N MET A 382 6.80 -11.48 -11.25
CA MET A 382 5.46 -11.56 -11.85
C MET A 382 5.51 -11.37 -13.37
N LEU A 383 6.26 -10.38 -13.87
CA LEU A 383 6.26 -10.02 -15.29
C LEU A 383 7.02 -11.01 -16.18
N ARG A 384 8.06 -11.67 -15.65
CA ARG A 384 8.99 -12.49 -16.46
C ARG A 384 9.04 -13.97 -16.07
N HIS A 385 8.75 -14.31 -14.81
CA HIS A 385 9.01 -15.65 -14.29
C HIS A 385 7.75 -16.42 -13.86
N GLY A 386 6.59 -15.76 -13.83
CA GLY A 386 5.30 -16.39 -13.55
C GLY A 386 5.17 -16.96 -12.14
N TRP A 387 5.98 -16.47 -11.19
CA TRP A 387 5.79 -16.73 -9.77
C TRP A 387 4.58 -15.95 -9.27
N ARG A 388 3.90 -16.50 -8.26
CA ARG A 388 2.91 -15.73 -7.50
C ARG A 388 3.64 -14.76 -6.57
N THR A 389 3.10 -13.58 -6.38
CA THR A 389 3.71 -12.52 -5.56
C THR A 389 2.76 -12.00 -4.49
N ALA A 390 3.31 -11.77 -3.29
CA ALA A 390 2.61 -11.23 -2.15
C ALA A 390 3.31 -9.96 -1.64
N ALA A 391 2.61 -8.82 -1.62
CA ALA A 391 3.17 -7.57 -1.12
C ALA A 391 2.89 -7.36 0.38
N ILE A 392 3.92 -7.03 1.15
CA ILE A 392 3.80 -6.55 2.53
C ILE A 392 3.74 -5.02 2.53
N VAL A 393 2.61 -4.46 2.96
CA VAL A 393 2.35 -3.01 2.97
C VAL A 393 1.91 -2.59 4.37
N PRO A 394 2.84 -2.33 5.32
CA PRO A 394 2.52 -2.03 6.72
C PRO A 394 1.54 -0.87 6.92
N GLU A 395 1.56 0.13 6.02
CA GLU A 395 0.67 1.29 6.03
C GLU A 395 -0.82 0.93 5.93
N LEU A 396 -1.12 -0.27 5.40
CA LEU A 396 -2.48 -0.80 5.30
C LEU A 396 -3.17 -0.93 6.67
N ASP A 397 -2.42 -1.12 7.76
CA ASP A 397 -2.99 -1.17 9.11
C ASP A 397 -3.64 0.15 9.52
N HIS A 398 -3.02 1.29 9.19
CA HIS A 398 -3.61 2.60 9.46
C HIS A 398 -4.73 2.92 8.47
N GLU A 399 -4.50 2.67 7.18
CA GLU A 399 -5.48 2.93 6.10
C GLU A 399 -6.81 2.22 6.34
N THR A 400 -6.78 0.94 6.74
CA THR A 400 -8.00 0.17 7.02
C THR A 400 -8.74 0.70 8.25
N LYS A 401 -8.05 1.19 9.28
CA LYS A 401 -8.67 1.84 10.44
C LYS A 401 -9.40 3.12 10.05
N VAL A 402 -8.79 3.95 9.19
CA VAL A 402 -9.40 5.19 8.69
C VAL A 402 -10.62 4.88 7.82
N VAL A 403 -10.51 3.95 6.87
CA VAL A 403 -11.61 3.58 5.97
C VAL A 403 -12.79 2.96 6.73
N SER A 404 -12.52 2.25 7.83
CA SER A 404 -13.56 1.65 8.67
C SER A 404 -14.21 2.65 9.63
N ALA A 405 -13.67 3.87 9.75
CA ALA A 405 -14.23 4.90 10.62
C ALA A 405 -15.57 5.40 10.08
N HIS A 406 -16.52 5.63 11.00
CA HIS A 406 -17.85 6.13 10.64
C HIS A 406 -17.79 7.46 9.88
N GLN A 407 -16.90 8.36 10.31
CA GLN A 407 -16.71 9.66 9.66
C GLN A 407 -16.31 9.50 8.19
N TYR A 408 -15.34 8.64 7.89
CA TYR A 408 -14.92 8.38 6.51
C TYR A 408 -16.09 7.86 5.65
N ALA A 409 -16.84 6.89 6.18
CA ALA A 409 -17.97 6.29 5.47
C ALA A 409 -19.08 7.33 5.18
N VAL A 410 -19.44 8.18 6.15
CA VAL A 410 -20.45 9.23 5.96
C VAL A 410 -19.98 10.27 4.95
N THR A 411 -18.75 10.78 5.10
CA THR A 411 -18.21 11.81 4.20
C THR A 411 -18.10 11.31 2.77
N LEU A 412 -17.62 10.08 2.56
CA LEU A 412 -17.53 9.48 1.23
C LEU A 412 -18.90 9.22 0.60
N THR A 413 -19.86 8.72 1.38
CA THR A 413 -21.22 8.47 0.90
C THR A 413 -21.89 9.78 0.47
N TRP A 414 -21.71 10.84 1.27
CA TRP A 414 -22.22 12.16 0.93
C TRP A 414 -21.54 12.75 -0.31
N LEU A 415 -20.21 12.62 -0.40
CA LEU A 415 -19.45 13.05 -1.57
C LEU A 415 -19.95 12.38 -2.88
N GLN A 416 -20.28 11.09 -2.82
CA GLN A 416 -20.85 10.35 -3.94
C GLN A 416 -22.27 10.82 -4.29
N ALA A 417 -23.13 10.96 -3.28
CA ALA A 417 -24.51 11.45 -3.46
C ALA A 417 -24.52 12.85 -4.06
N LEU A 418 -23.71 13.77 -3.52
CA LEU A 418 -23.57 15.14 -4.00
C LEU A 418 -23.07 15.17 -5.45
N THR A 419 -22.09 14.34 -5.80
CA THR A 419 -21.59 14.23 -7.19
C THR A 419 -22.72 13.78 -8.13
N GLY A 420 -23.51 12.78 -7.75
CA GLY A 420 -24.66 12.33 -8.56
C GLY A 420 -25.79 13.37 -8.68
N LEU A 421 -25.99 14.22 -7.65
CA LEU A 421 -26.93 15.35 -7.71
C LEU A 421 -26.41 16.44 -8.64
N MET A 422 -25.13 16.80 -8.57
CA MET A 422 -24.50 17.76 -9.46
C MET A 422 -24.58 17.31 -10.93
N GLU A 423 -24.37 16.02 -11.21
CA GLU A 423 -24.47 15.44 -12.54
C GLU A 423 -25.85 15.60 -13.17
N ARG A 424 -26.91 15.57 -12.34
CA ARG A 424 -28.30 15.82 -12.78
C ARG A 424 -28.59 17.31 -12.87
N LEU A 425 -28.07 18.13 -11.94
CA LEU A 425 -28.36 19.56 -11.89
C LEU A 425 -27.74 20.34 -13.05
N GLN A 426 -26.55 19.94 -13.53
CA GLN A 426 -25.80 20.66 -14.57
C GLN A 426 -26.55 20.83 -15.91
N VAL A 427 -27.62 20.06 -16.16
CA VAL A 427 -28.44 20.21 -17.38
C VAL A 427 -29.32 21.46 -17.33
N HIS A 428 -29.59 21.99 -16.13
CA HIS A 428 -30.42 23.16 -15.92
C HIS A 428 -29.58 24.44 -16.05
N ARG A 429 -30.07 25.40 -16.84
CA ARG A 429 -29.35 26.65 -17.16
C ARG A 429 -29.88 27.90 -16.44
N ASP A 430 -30.95 27.77 -15.66
CA ASP A 430 -31.54 28.90 -14.95
C ASP A 430 -30.60 29.43 -13.85
N PRO A 431 -30.67 30.73 -13.52
CA PRO A 431 -29.77 31.35 -12.55
C PRO A 431 -29.79 30.71 -11.16
N ARG A 432 -30.94 30.16 -10.73
CA ARG A 432 -31.07 29.53 -9.42
C ARG A 432 -30.33 28.20 -9.38
N SER A 433 -30.50 27.36 -10.40
CA SER A 433 -29.77 26.09 -10.54
C SER A 433 -28.26 26.31 -10.62
N LYS A 434 -27.80 27.33 -11.35
CA LYS A 434 -26.36 27.67 -11.40
C LYS A 434 -25.80 28.04 -10.04
N LYS A 435 -26.52 28.87 -9.27
CA LYS A 435 -26.10 29.25 -7.91
C LYS A 435 -25.98 28.03 -6.99
N VAL A 436 -26.96 27.13 -7.03
CA VAL A 436 -26.91 25.87 -6.25
C VAL A 436 -25.76 24.98 -6.69
N PHE A 437 -25.49 24.90 -7.99
CA PHE A 437 -24.35 24.14 -8.51
C PHE A 437 -23.02 24.68 -8.00
N ASP A 438 -22.84 26.00 -7.97
CA ASP A 438 -21.61 26.64 -7.44
C ASP A 438 -21.46 26.40 -5.93
N GLU A 439 -22.56 26.41 -5.16
CA GLU A 439 -22.57 26.07 -3.74
C GLU A 439 -22.17 24.60 -3.50
N TRP A 440 -22.77 23.67 -4.25
CA TRP A 440 -22.42 22.25 -4.19
C TRP A 440 -21.01 21.95 -4.67
N GLN A 441 -20.48 22.71 -5.63
CA GLN A 441 -19.10 22.57 -6.07
C GLN A 441 -18.11 22.90 -4.93
N LYS A 442 -18.40 23.94 -4.14
CA LYS A 442 -17.60 24.29 -2.96
C LYS A 442 -17.69 23.23 -1.88
N GLU A 443 -18.91 22.81 -1.54
CA GLU A 443 -19.14 21.74 -0.56
C GLU A 443 -18.43 20.44 -0.97
N ARG A 444 -18.48 20.07 -2.25
CA ARG A 444 -17.78 18.91 -2.79
C ARG A 444 -16.27 19.00 -2.61
N GLU A 445 -15.69 20.19 -2.76
CA GLU A 445 -14.26 20.39 -2.55
C GLU A 445 -13.87 20.32 -1.07
N GLU A 446 -14.70 20.89 -0.18
CA GLU A 446 -14.52 20.75 1.27
C GLU A 446 -14.57 19.28 1.72
N LEU A 447 -15.50 18.49 1.19
CA LEU A 447 -15.61 17.05 1.47
C LEU A 447 -14.39 16.27 0.96
N ARG A 448 -13.82 16.64 -0.19
CA ARG A 448 -12.59 16.03 -0.71
C ARG A 448 -11.41 16.29 0.21
N VAL A 449 -11.21 17.56 0.61
CA VAL A 449 -10.15 17.94 1.55
C VAL A 449 -10.34 17.24 2.89
N MET A 450 -11.58 17.21 3.42
CA MET A 450 -11.90 16.50 4.66
C MET A 450 -11.54 15.01 4.54
N THR A 451 -11.96 14.34 3.47
CA THR A 451 -11.70 12.92 3.25
C THR A 451 -10.21 12.62 3.13
N LYS A 452 -9.45 13.48 2.43
CA LYS A 452 -7.98 13.39 2.31
C LYS A 452 -7.32 13.47 3.69
N ASN A 453 -7.70 14.48 4.48
CA ASN A 453 -7.07 14.82 5.75
C ASN A 453 -7.32 13.79 6.86
N LEU A 454 -8.27 12.85 6.68
CA LEU A 454 -8.44 11.71 7.58
C LEU A 454 -7.27 10.73 7.57
N PHE A 455 -6.43 10.77 6.52
CA PHE A 455 -5.20 9.99 6.42
C PHE A 455 -3.99 10.87 6.81
N ASN A 456 -3.10 11.14 5.85
CA ASN A 456 -2.04 12.12 5.98
C ASN A 456 -2.57 13.52 5.58
N PRO A 457 -2.41 14.57 6.40
CA PRO A 457 -2.93 15.91 6.07
C PRO A 457 -2.32 16.53 4.81
N GLN A 458 -1.04 16.26 4.54
CA GLN A 458 -0.31 16.80 3.41
C GLN A 458 -0.69 16.07 2.12
N PHE A 459 -0.57 14.73 2.13
CA PHE A 459 -0.62 13.88 0.95
C PHE A 459 -1.79 12.88 0.93
N GLY A 460 -2.60 12.76 1.98
CA GLY A 460 -3.74 11.84 2.03
C GLY A 460 -3.37 10.36 2.04
N SER A 461 -4.26 9.51 1.53
CA SER A 461 -4.06 8.06 1.46
C SER A 461 -2.92 7.68 0.52
N ILE A 462 -2.13 6.65 0.88
CA ILE A 462 -1.12 6.08 -0.02
C ILE A 462 -1.73 5.39 -1.24
N PHE A 463 -2.99 4.97 -1.15
CA PHE A 463 -3.64 4.17 -2.17
C PHE A 463 -4.49 4.98 -3.15
N ARG A 464 -4.96 6.17 -2.76
CA ARG A 464 -5.94 6.92 -3.52
C ARG A 464 -5.62 8.42 -3.53
N THR A 465 -5.64 9.03 -4.71
CA THR A 465 -5.92 10.46 -4.87
C THR A 465 -7.44 10.62 -4.94
N CYS A 466 -8.01 11.76 -4.58
CA CYS A 466 -9.46 12.04 -4.51
C CYS A 466 -10.39 10.98 -5.15
N HIS A 467 -10.26 10.76 -6.47
CA HIS A 467 -11.00 9.71 -7.20
C HIS A 467 -10.14 8.52 -7.67
N ASN A 468 -8.90 8.76 -8.09
CA ASN A 468 -8.10 7.77 -8.82
C ASN A 468 -7.18 6.97 -7.88
N PRO A 469 -6.85 5.72 -8.24
CA PRO A 469 -5.73 5.03 -7.60
C PRO A 469 -4.45 5.85 -7.72
N THR A 470 -3.59 5.83 -6.70
CA THR A 470 -2.25 6.41 -6.80
C THR A 470 -1.41 5.63 -7.80
N TYR A 471 -0.32 6.25 -8.25
CA TYR A 471 0.70 5.53 -9.01
C TYR A 471 1.24 4.32 -8.23
N PHE A 472 1.39 4.43 -6.91
CA PHE A 472 1.74 3.32 -6.01
C PHE A 472 0.71 2.18 -6.12
N SER A 473 -0.59 2.47 -5.99
CA SER A 473 -1.67 1.46 -6.15
C SER A 473 -1.67 0.78 -7.51
N ARG A 474 -1.39 1.52 -8.58
CA ARG A 474 -1.26 0.95 -9.92
C ARG A 474 -0.14 -0.10 -9.98
N ARG A 475 1.01 0.19 -9.37
CA ARG A 475 2.13 -0.77 -9.29
C ARG A 475 1.81 -1.95 -8.37
N LEU A 476 1.19 -1.69 -7.21
CA LEU A 476 0.77 -2.74 -6.27
C LEU A 476 -0.16 -3.75 -6.97
N SER A 477 -1.20 -3.24 -7.62
CA SER A 477 -2.19 -4.06 -8.34
C SER A 477 -1.56 -4.86 -9.50
N ARG A 478 -0.50 -4.31 -10.11
CA ARG A 478 0.17 -4.92 -11.26
C ARG A 478 1.24 -5.94 -10.87
N PHE A 479 1.87 -5.80 -9.70
CA PHE A 479 3.05 -6.59 -9.31
C PHE A 479 2.80 -7.55 -8.14
N SER A 480 1.61 -7.51 -7.54
CA SER A 480 1.23 -8.42 -6.46
C SER A 480 -0.10 -9.11 -6.76
N ASP A 481 -0.16 -10.43 -6.61
CA ASP A 481 -1.41 -11.18 -6.68
C ASP A 481 -2.25 -10.98 -5.43
N ILE A 482 -1.58 -10.93 -4.27
CA ILE A 482 -2.18 -10.61 -2.97
C ILE A 482 -1.33 -9.58 -2.22
N TYR A 483 -1.94 -8.82 -1.32
CA TYR A 483 -1.22 -7.89 -0.45
C TYR A 483 -1.83 -7.84 0.95
N MET A 484 -1.02 -7.51 1.94
CA MET A 484 -1.40 -7.55 3.35
C MET A 484 -0.56 -6.59 4.20
N ALA A 485 -1.05 -6.24 5.39
CA ALA A 485 -0.33 -5.33 6.28
C ALA A 485 0.92 -5.97 6.93
N SER A 486 0.88 -7.29 7.15
CA SER A 486 1.98 -8.04 7.73
C SER A 486 1.87 -9.51 7.39
N LEU A 487 3.00 -10.23 7.46
CA LEU A 487 3.02 -11.66 7.21
C LEU A 487 2.10 -12.45 8.17
N SER A 488 1.90 -11.94 9.39
CA SER A 488 1.00 -12.52 10.39
C SER A 488 -0.45 -12.70 9.91
N CYS A 489 -0.87 -11.98 8.86
CA CYS A 489 -2.21 -12.12 8.28
C CYS A 489 -2.47 -13.56 7.78
N LEU A 490 -1.42 -14.30 7.36
CA LEU A 490 -1.53 -15.70 6.95
C LEU A 490 -2.05 -16.62 8.06
N LEU A 491 -1.83 -16.27 9.34
CA LEU A 491 -2.32 -17.06 10.47
C LEU A 491 -3.85 -17.14 10.53
N ASN A 492 -4.55 -16.22 9.86
CA ASN A 492 -6.01 -16.17 9.85
C ASN A 492 -6.67 -17.04 8.77
N TYR A 493 -5.87 -17.67 7.90
CA TYR A 493 -6.37 -18.45 6.75
C TYR A 493 -5.84 -19.86 6.80
N ASP A 494 -6.63 -20.84 6.37
CA ASP A 494 -6.14 -22.20 6.15
C ASP A 494 -5.22 -22.26 4.91
N LEU A 495 -4.27 -23.21 4.87
CA LEU A 495 -3.40 -23.37 3.69
C LEU A 495 -4.13 -23.97 2.47
N SER A 496 -5.41 -24.33 2.60
CA SER A 496 -6.31 -24.63 1.48
C SER A 496 -7.14 -23.43 1.01
N TYR A 497 -7.01 -22.27 1.67
CA TYR A 497 -7.82 -21.10 1.35
C TYR A 497 -7.51 -20.57 -0.04
N THR A 498 -8.57 -20.18 -0.77
CA THR A 498 -8.46 -19.50 -2.07
C THR A 498 -8.89 -18.04 -1.93
N PHE A 499 -7.99 -17.15 -2.29
CA PHE A 499 -8.27 -15.72 -2.39
C PHE A 499 -8.87 -15.41 -3.76
N TYR A 500 -10.01 -14.73 -3.79
CA TYR A 500 -10.67 -14.29 -5.02
C TYR A 500 -10.65 -12.76 -5.12
N PRO A 501 -10.26 -12.20 -6.27
CA PRO A 501 -10.27 -10.76 -6.46
C PRO A 501 -11.68 -10.23 -6.53
N ARG A 502 -11.90 -9.02 -6.03
CA ARG A 502 -13.21 -8.35 -6.14
C ARG A 502 -13.41 -7.87 -7.57
N ARG A 503 -14.59 -8.15 -8.13
CA ARG A 503 -14.99 -7.63 -9.45
C ARG A 503 -15.14 -6.11 -9.35
N THR A 504 -14.24 -5.37 -9.99
CA THR A 504 -14.37 -3.91 -10.09
C THR A 504 -15.24 -3.59 -11.30
N PRO A 505 -16.43 -2.99 -11.12
CA PRO A 505 -17.31 -2.69 -12.25
C PRO A 505 -16.67 -1.64 -13.16
N LEU A 506 -16.79 -1.83 -14.47
CA LEU A 506 -16.41 -0.81 -15.45
C LEU A 506 -17.44 0.34 -15.43
N GLN A 507 -17.06 1.52 -15.91
CA GLN A 507 -17.92 2.72 -15.86
C GLN A 507 -19.27 2.57 -16.59
N HIS A 508 -19.38 1.64 -17.55
CA HIS A 508 -20.61 1.34 -18.28
C HIS A 508 -21.40 0.15 -17.71
N GLU A 509 -20.90 -0.47 -16.64
CA GLU A 509 -21.58 -1.57 -15.97
C GLU A 509 -22.49 -1.03 -14.87
N ALA A 510 -23.71 -1.56 -14.79
CA ALA A 510 -24.63 -1.19 -13.73
C ALA A 510 -24.05 -1.60 -12.36
N PRO A 511 -24.08 -0.71 -11.36
CA PRO A 511 -23.67 -1.08 -10.00
C PRO A 511 -24.68 -2.09 -9.46
N LEU A 512 -24.32 -3.38 -9.48
CA LEU A 512 -25.11 -4.42 -8.84
C LEU A 512 -24.85 -4.34 -7.33
N TRP A 513 -25.87 -3.96 -6.57
CA TRP A 513 -25.81 -3.86 -5.10
C TRP A 513 -25.34 -5.16 -4.40
N MET A 514 -25.51 -6.32 -5.05
CA MET A 514 -25.10 -7.64 -4.53
C MET A 514 -23.59 -7.82 -4.42
N ASP A 515 -22.78 -7.16 -5.27
CA ASP A 515 -21.32 -7.27 -5.21
C ASP A 515 -20.73 -6.68 -3.90
N GLN A 516 -21.51 -5.86 -3.17
CA GLN A 516 -21.14 -5.32 -1.85
C GLN A 516 -21.67 -6.14 -0.66
N LEU A 517 -22.62 -7.07 -0.87
CA LEU A 517 -23.24 -7.86 0.19
C LEU A 517 -22.58 -9.24 0.37
N CYS A 518 -22.09 -9.84 -0.71
CA CYS A 518 -21.36 -11.10 -0.64
C CYS A 518 -19.94 -10.97 -0.07
N THR A 519 -19.51 -9.76 0.29
CA THR A 519 -18.13 -9.41 0.69
C THR A 519 -17.88 -9.38 2.20
N GLY A 520 -18.86 -9.72 3.03
CA GLY A 520 -18.60 -10.05 4.42
C GLY A 520 -18.10 -11.49 4.49
N CYS A 521 -16.84 -11.73 4.88
CA CYS A 521 -16.45 -13.01 5.45
C CYS A 521 -17.38 -13.27 6.62
N MET A 522 -18.46 -14.01 6.40
CA MET A 522 -19.21 -14.62 7.49
C MET A 522 -18.16 -15.45 8.22
N LYS A 523 -17.86 -15.07 9.48
CA LYS A 523 -17.54 -16.11 10.45
C LYS A 523 -18.69 -17.09 10.33
N THR A 524 -18.42 -18.31 9.87
CA THR A 524 -19.33 -19.43 10.05
C THR A 524 -19.76 -19.40 11.52
N PRO A 525 -21.04 -19.25 11.85
CA PRO A 525 -21.50 -19.36 13.22
C PRO A 525 -21.43 -20.86 13.56
N HIS A 526 -20.25 -21.32 13.96
CA HIS A 526 -20.10 -22.63 14.57
C HIS A 526 -19.53 -22.43 15.97
N LEU A 527 -20.40 -22.79 16.93
CA LEU A 527 -20.13 -23.13 18.34
C LEU A 527 -19.94 -21.96 19.33
N GLU A 528 -20.97 -21.14 19.49
CA GLU A 528 -21.38 -20.65 20.81
C GLU A 528 -22.74 -21.24 21.15
N ASP A 529 -22.80 -22.56 21.29
CA ASP A 529 -23.97 -23.27 21.84
C ASP A 529 -23.48 -24.61 22.41
N MET A 530 -22.70 -24.54 23.50
CA MET A 530 -22.53 -25.63 24.48
C MET A 530 -21.95 -25.07 25.80
N SER A 531 -22.59 -24.05 26.36
CA SER A 531 -22.36 -23.64 27.76
C SER A 531 -23.58 -23.83 28.66
N HIS A 532 -24.70 -24.37 28.15
CA HIS A 532 -25.85 -24.73 28.96
C HIS A 532 -26.52 -26.00 28.44
N ILE A 533 -26.09 -27.16 28.94
CA ILE A 533 -26.90 -28.31 29.40
C ILE A 533 -25.94 -29.20 30.21
N ARG A 534 -26.46 -29.69 31.34
CA ARG A 534 -25.79 -30.39 32.45
C ARG A 534 -24.84 -31.52 32.10
#